data_AF-A0A2D5GS01-F1
#
_entry.id   AF-A0A2D5GS01-F1
#
_cell.length_a   1.000
_cell.length_b   1.000
_cell.length_c   1.000
_cell.angle_alpha   90.00
_cell.angle_beta   90.00
_cell.angle_gamma   90.00
#
_symmetry.space_group_name_H-M   'P 1'
#
loop_
_entity.id
_entity.type
_entity.pdbx_description
1 polymer ?
#
loop_
_entity_poly.entity_id
_entity_poly.type
_entity_poly.pdbx_seq_one_letter_code
_entity_poly.pdbx_strand_id
1 'polypeptide(L)'
;VADIVANAQKEVQENEEVTWSLWGLVHYLGPDAVWEDKNGEEWHMDDLVYMQNATLSNESACGGTHALFALAYARNTYQNSGQRLRSYWLEADQKIQKHIEAAKAMQNLDGSFSYDYFFQKSASENFQERLETTGHTLEFLMMALPDDRLNEEWVRKAVSLLANDIINNKDEPVDYSALYHAIDGLVIYRNRMSPDRTAQLGSKSFPKQDQSKTDVKVLKPAVPPAIPELPELPPKQ
;
A
#
# COMPACT_ATOMS: atom_id res chain seq x y z
N VAL A 1 -11.71 6.24 -19.01
CA VAL A 1 -11.46 5.24 -17.95
C VAL A 1 -11.50 3.83 -18.49
N ALA A 2 -12.56 3.39 -19.18
CA ALA A 2 -12.62 2.03 -19.74
C ALA A 2 -11.45 1.71 -20.69
N ASP A 3 -11.01 2.70 -21.47
CA ASP A 3 -9.82 2.66 -22.32
C ASP A 3 -8.52 2.45 -21.54
N ILE A 4 -8.33 3.18 -20.43
CA ILE A 4 -7.16 3.06 -19.55
C ILE A 4 -7.12 1.69 -18.88
N VAL A 5 -8.28 1.20 -18.39
CA VAL A 5 -8.39 -0.13 -17.76
C VAL A 5 -8.07 -1.23 -18.77
N ALA A 6 -8.63 -1.14 -19.99
CA ALA A 6 -8.34 -2.11 -21.05
C ALA A 6 -6.87 -2.11 -21.47
N ASN A 7 -6.21 -0.94 -21.45
CA ASN A 7 -4.78 -0.86 -21.69
C ASN A 7 -3.98 -1.50 -20.55
N ALA A 8 -4.31 -1.20 -19.29
CA ALA A 8 -3.66 -1.81 -18.14
C ALA A 8 -3.76 -3.34 -18.16
N GLN A 9 -4.94 -3.89 -18.47
CA GLN A 9 -5.15 -5.34 -18.66
C GLN A 9 -4.21 -5.94 -19.70
N LYS A 10 -4.01 -5.26 -20.83
CA LYS A 10 -3.18 -5.74 -21.94
C LYS A 10 -1.68 -5.71 -21.68
N GLU A 11 -1.24 -4.81 -20.81
CA GLU A 11 0.18 -4.56 -20.58
C GLU A 11 0.75 -5.31 -19.36
N VAL A 12 -0.09 -5.93 -18.52
CA VAL A 12 0.35 -6.75 -17.37
C VAL A 12 1.34 -7.82 -17.82
N GLN A 13 2.46 -7.91 -17.11
CA GLN A 13 3.52 -8.89 -17.36
C GLN A 13 4.04 -9.50 -16.05
N GLU A 14 4.64 -10.68 -16.14
CA GLU A 14 5.33 -11.29 -14.99
C GLU A 14 6.62 -10.51 -14.65
N ASN A 15 7.03 -10.57 -13.39
CA ASN A 15 8.29 -9.99 -12.88
C ASN A 15 8.39 -8.46 -12.99
N GLU A 16 7.26 -7.76 -13.05
CA GLU A 16 7.21 -6.30 -12.97
C GLU A 16 6.68 -5.80 -11.61
N GLU A 17 6.85 -4.50 -11.39
CA GLU A 17 6.20 -3.77 -10.30
C GLU A 17 4.71 -3.65 -10.64
N VAL A 18 3.82 -4.18 -9.79
CA VAL A 18 2.38 -4.28 -10.07
C VAL A 18 1.50 -3.44 -9.14
N THR A 19 2.06 -2.61 -8.26
CA THR A 19 1.33 -1.83 -7.23
C THR A 19 0.22 -1.02 -7.85
N TRP A 20 0.53 -0.25 -8.89
CA TRP A 20 -0.43 0.65 -9.54
C TRP A 20 -1.46 -0.14 -10.38
N SER A 21 -1.01 -1.19 -11.08
CA SER A 21 -1.88 -2.07 -11.86
C SER A 21 -2.85 -2.82 -10.94
N LEU A 22 -2.38 -3.39 -9.84
CA LEU A 22 -3.21 -4.05 -8.83
C LEU A 22 -4.25 -3.08 -8.27
N TRP A 23 -3.84 -1.90 -7.83
CA TRP A 23 -4.76 -0.93 -7.26
C TRP A 23 -5.84 -0.50 -8.27
N GLY A 24 -5.45 -0.13 -9.48
CA GLY A 24 -6.38 0.29 -10.52
C GLY A 24 -7.31 -0.85 -10.96
N LEU A 25 -6.76 -2.02 -11.30
CA LEU A 25 -7.54 -3.13 -11.84
C LEU A 25 -8.50 -3.70 -10.79
N VAL A 26 -8.08 -3.86 -9.53
CA VAL A 26 -9.00 -4.36 -8.48
C VAL A 26 -10.13 -3.37 -8.19
N HIS A 27 -9.88 -2.06 -8.35
CA HIS A 27 -10.91 -1.03 -8.18
C HIS A 27 -12.03 -1.17 -9.21
N TYR A 28 -11.66 -1.32 -10.50
CA TYR A 28 -12.61 -1.29 -11.61
C TYR A 28 -13.17 -2.66 -11.99
N LEU A 29 -12.38 -3.72 -11.87
CA LEU A 29 -12.75 -5.07 -12.31
C LEU A 29 -13.21 -5.95 -11.15
N GLY A 30 -12.74 -5.66 -9.93
CA GLY A 30 -13.06 -6.44 -8.74
C GLY A 30 -12.09 -7.61 -8.48
N PRO A 31 -12.31 -8.33 -7.37
CA PRO A 31 -11.36 -9.32 -6.86
C PRO A 31 -11.35 -10.66 -7.62
N ASP A 32 -12.41 -10.96 -8.38
CA ASP A 32 -12.56 -12.21 -9.13
C ASP A 32 -12.29 -12.01 -10.63
N ALA A 33 -11.68 -10.88 -11.00
CA ALA A 33 -11.50 -10.51 -12.40
C ALA A 33 -10.54 -11.46 -13.14
N VAL A 34 -10.99 -11.91 -14.31
CA VAL A 34 -10.21 -12.64 -15.30
C VAL A 34 -10.17 -11.86 -16.61
N TRP A 35 -9.01 -11.83 -17.27
CA TRP A 35 -8.82 -11.19 -18.58
C TRP A 35 -7.69 -11.83 -19.39
N GLU A 36 -7.61 -11.48 -20.67
CA GLU A 36 -6.48 -11.84 -21.54
C GLU A 36 -5.61 -10.60 -21.80
N ASP A 37 -4.28 -10.78 -21.80
CA ASP A 37 -3.33 -9.73 -22.15
C ASP A 37 -3.17 -9.55 -23.68
N LYS A 38 -2.22 -8.70 -24.11
CA LYS A 38 -1.93 -8.48 -25.54
C LYS A 38 -1.40 -9.72 -26.29
N ASN A 39 -0.90 -10.72 -25.58
CA ASN A 39 -0.37 -11.97 -26.14
C ASN A 39 -1.41 -13.10 -26.11
N GLY A 40 -2.62 -12.85 -25.58
CA GLY A 40 -3.65 -13.87 -25.39
C GLY A 40 -3.43 -14.74 -24.16
N GLU A 41 -2.58 -14.30 -23.21
CA GLU A 41 -2.36 -15.00 -21.95
C GLU A 41 -3.44 -14.64 -20.94
N GLU A 42 -4.02 -15.66 -20.29
CA GLU A 42 -5.02 -15.45 -19.24
C GLU A 42 -4.36 -14.94 -17.94
N TRP A 43 -5.02 -13.98 -17.30
CA TRP A 43 -4.63 -13.37 -16.04
C TRP A 43 -5.81 -13.34 -15.09
N HIS A 44 -5.52 -13.65 -13.82
CA HIS A 44 -6.45 -13.59 -12.71
C HIS A 44 -6.02 -12.48 -11.76
N MET A 45 -6.97 -11.84 -11.09
CA MET A 45 -6.63 -10.86 -10.04
C MET A 45 -5.75 -11.49 -8.93
N ASP A 46 -5.94 -12.79 -8.64
CA ASP A 46 -5.09 -13.59 -7.76
C ASP A 46 -3.60 -13.51 -8.15
N ASP A 47 -3.29 -13.45 -9.45
CA ASP A 47 -1.92 -13.39 -9.97
C ASP A 47 -1.23 -12.07 -9.58
N LEU A 48 -1.94 -10.95 -9.65
CA LEU A 48 -1.41 -9.64 -9.27
C LEU A 48 -1.18 -9.56 -7.76
N VAL A 49 -2.08 -10.16 -6.96
CA VAL A 49 -1.89 -10.24 -5.51
C VAL A 49 -0.68 -11.09 -5.17
N TYR A 50 -0.48 -12.23 -5.85
CA TYR A 50 0.72 -13.04 -5.69
C TYR A 50 1.99 -12.26 -6.06
N MET A 51 2.02 -11.62 -7.22
CA MET A 51 3.18 -10.85 -7.68
C MET A 51 3.52 -9.74 -6.70
N GLN A 52 2.51 -8.98 -6.23
CA GLN A 52 2.71 -7.92 -5.25
C GLN A 52 3.22 -8.45 -3.91
N ASN A 53 2.70 -9.58 -3.45
CA ASN A 53 3.20 -10.25 -2.26
C ASN A 53 4.67 -10.65 -2.43
N ALA A 54 5.03 -11.19 -3.59
CA ALA A 54 6.39 -11.69 -3.87
C ALA A 54 7.42 -10.57 -3.97
N THR A 55 7.02 -9.37 -4.38
CA THR A 55 7.91 -8.22 -4.57
C THR A 55 7.93 -7.23 -3.40
N LEU A 56 7.01 -7.35 -2.43
CA LEU A 56 6.98 -6.49 -1.26
C LEU A 56 8.27 -6.63 -0.44
N SER A 57 9.05 -5.54 -0.37
CA SER A 57 10.30 -5.45 0.36
C SER A 57 10.40 -4.13 1.12
N ASN A 58 11.12 -4.15 2.25
CA ASN A 58 11.48 -2.92 2.97
C ASN A 58 12.53 -2.08 2.22
N GLU A 59 13.21 -2.68 1.24
CA GLU A 59 14.20 -1.99 0.38
C GLU A 59 13.54 -1.25 -0.80
N SER A 60 12.22 -1.42 -0.97
CA SER A 60 11.45 -0.67 -1.97
C SER A 60 11.39 0.81 -1.60
N ALA A 61 11.18 1.66 -2.61
CA ALA A 61 10.96 3.09 -2.41
C ALA A 61 9.86 3.34 -1.36
N CYS A 62 10.07 4.38 -0.54
CA CYS A 62 9.18 4.76 0.57
C CYS A 62 8.86 3.59 1.53
N GLY A 63 9.83 2.69 1.75
CA GLY A 63 9.71 1.55 2.65
C GLY A 63 8.65 0.52 2.24
N GLY A 64 8.22 0.52 0.96
CA GLY A 64 7.16 -0.38 0.46
C GLY A 64 5.74 0.04 0.87
N THR A 65 5.55 1.26 1.38
CA THR A 65 4.23 1.76 1.84
C THR A 65 3.19 1.83 0.72
N HIS A 66 3.58 2.17 -0.52
CA HIS A 66 2.66 2.15 -1.67
C HIS A 66 2.13 0.75 -1.98
N ALA A 67 3.02 -0.25 -1.99
CA ALA A 67 2.66 -1.65 -2.16
C ALA A 67 1.73 -2.14 -1.04
N LEU A 68 2.02 -1.76 0.21
CA LEU A 68 1.17 -2.06 1.36
C LEU A 68 -0.20 -1.40 1.26
N PHE A 69 -0.28 -0.16 0.79
CA PHE A 69 -1.54 0.55 0.54
C PHE A 69 -2.36 -0.18 -0.54
N ALA A 70 -1.76 -0.51 -1.69
CA ALA A 70 -2.43 -1.22 -2.77
C ALA A 70 -2.92 -2.61 -2.33
N LEU A 71 -2.10 -3.37 -1.60
CA LEU A 71 -2.51 -4.65 -1.00
C LEU A 71 -3.66 -4.47 -0.01
N ALA A 72 -3.62 -3.45 0.85
CA ALA A 72 -4.70 -3.17 1.78
C ALA A 72 -6.00 -2.83 1.05
N TYR A 73 -5.94 -2.00 0.01
CA TYR A 73 -7.07 -1.68 -0.84
C TYR A 73 -7.66 -2.92 -1.53
N ALA A 74 -6.80 -3.75 -2.12
CA ALA A 74 -7.20 -4.98 -2.79
C ALA A 74 -7.82 -5.97 -1.80
N ARG A 75 -7.18 -6.21 -0.64
CA ARG A 75 -7.67 -7.07 0.44
C ARG A 75 -9.03 -6.61 0.95
N ASN A 76 -9.22 -5.31 1.14
CA ASN A 76 -10.51 -4.77 1.57
C ASN A 76 -11.58 -4.95 0.47
N THR A 77 -11.22 -4.78 -0.80
CA THR A 77 -12.11 -5.06 -1.95
C THR A 77 -12.54 -6.53 -1.98
N TYR A 78 -11.60 -7.46 -1.75
CA TYR A 78 -11.87 -8.88 -1.63
C TYR A 78 -12.83 -9.19 -0.48
N GLN A 79 -12.60 -8.63 0.71
CA GLN A 79 -13.50 -8.78 1.86
C GLN A 79 -14.89 -8.17 1.60
N ASN A 80 -14.97 -7.01 0.94
CA ASN A 80 -16.23 -6.36 0.57
C ASN A 80 -17.06 -7.21 -0.39
N SER A 81 -16.45 -8.12 -1.15
CA SER A 81 -17.17 -9.09 -1.98
C SER A 81 -17.86 -10.21 -1.19
N GLY A 82 -17.64 -10.28 0.13
CA GLY A 82 -18.18 -11.30 1.02
C GLY A 82 -17.35 -12.59 1.07
N GLN A 83 -16.20 -12.62 0.38
CA GLN A 83 -15.32 -13.77 0.36
C GLN A 83 -14.47 -13.87 1.64
N ARG A 84 -14.21 -15.11 2.05
CA ARG A 84 -13.25 -15.41 3.13
C ARG A 84 -11.84 -15.39 2.57
N LEU A 85 -10.94 -14.68 3.24
CA LEU A 85 -9.51 -14.65 2.88
C LEU A 85 -8.93 -16.07 2.78
N ARG A 86 -8.27 -16.34 1.65
CA ARG A 86 -7.63 -17.62 1.30
C ARG A 86 -6.44 -17.36 0.37
N SER A 87 -5.56 -18.35 0.21
CA SER A 87 -4.43 -18.27 -0.73
C SER A 87 -3.63 -16.96 -0.58
N TYR A 88 -3.25 -16.33 -1.69
CA TYR A 88 -2.50 -15.07 -1.76
C TYR A 88 -3.19 -13.89 -1.05
N TRP A 89 -4.52 -13.87 -0.95
CA TRP A 89 -5.24 -12.85 -0.18
C TRP A 89 -5.02 -12.99 1.33
N LEU A 90 -4.93 -14.22 1.83
CA LEU A 90 -4.59 -14.46 3.24
C LEU A 90 -3.13 -14.10 3.52
N GLU A 91 -2.23 -14.41 2.60
CA GLU A 91 -0.83 -13.99 2.69
C GLU A 91 -0.70 -12.45 2.71
N ALA A 92 -1.44 -11.76 1.85
CA ALA A 92 -1.49 -10.30 1.82
C ALA A 92 -1.96 -9.73 3.16
N ASP A 93 -3.04 -10.28 3.73
CA ASP A 93 -3.55 -9.88 5.04
C ASP A 93 -2.50 -10.07 6.15
N GLN A 94 -1.81 -11.23 6.18
CA GLN A 94 -0.76 -11.50 7.15
C GLN A 94 0.42 -10.52 7.04
N LYS A 95 0.84 -10.19 5.81
CA LYS A 95 1.88 -9.17 5.58
C LYS A 95 1.41 -7.80 6.04
N ILE A 96 0.19 -7.39 5.71
CA ILE A 96 -0.39 -6.12 6.18
C ILE A 96 -0.38 -6.05 7.71
N GLN A 97 -0.88 -7.10 8.41
CA GLN A 97 -0.90 -7.13 9.87
C GLN A 97 0.51 -7.04 10.47
N LYS A 98 1.49 -7.74 9.88
CA LYS A 98 2.90 -7.64 10.30
C LYS A 98 3.41 -6.19 10.21
N HIS A 99 3.12 -5.48 9.13
CA HIS A 99 3.61 -4.10 8.94
C HIS A 99 2.85 -3.09 9.80
N ILE A 100 1.56 -3.32 10.11
CA ILE A 100 0.83 -2.53 11.12
C ILE A 100 1.53 -2.60 12.48
N GLU A 101 1.85 -3.81 12.94
CA GLU A 101 2.52 -3.99 14.23
C GLU A 101 3.98 -3.48 14.21
N ALA A 102 4.67 -3.61 13.08
CA ALA A 102 6.00 -3.01 12.91
C ALA A 102 5.94 -1.47 12.99
N ALA A 103 5.00 -0.82 12.31
CA ALA A 103 4.82 0.64 12.39
C ALA A 103 4.56 1.10 13.82
N LYS A 104 3.69 0.38 14.54
CA LYS A 104 3.38 0.66 15.95
C LYS A 104 4.61 0.49 16.83
N ALA A 105 5.39 -0.58 16.65
CA ALA A 105 6.59 -0.83 17.44
C ALA A 105 7.71 0.18 17.18
N MET A 106 7.84 0.65 15.93
CA MET A 106 8.88 1.59 15.52
C MET A 106 8.47 3.06 15.70
N GLN A 107 7.24 3.35 16.12
CA GLN A 107 6.78 4.73 16.33
C GLN A 107 7.64 5.45 17.40
N ASN A 108 7.97 6.69 17.11
CA ASN A 108 8.70 7.58 17.99
C ASN A 108 7.80 8.12 19.11
N LEU A 109 8.42 8.66 20.16
CA LEU A 109 7.71 9.10 21.37
C LEU A 109 6.75 10.27 21.11
N ASP A 110 7.09 11.12 20.14
CA ASP A 110 6.30 12.27 19.72
C ASP A 110 5.05 11.87 18.90
N GLY A 111 5.05 10.67 18.33
CA GLY A 111 4.00 10.15 17.45
C GLY A 111 4.40 10.02 15.98
N SER A 112 5.57 10.52 15.59
CA SER A 112 6.10 10.31 14.23
C SER A 112 6.40 8.83 13.98
N PHE A 113 6.24 8.38 12.74
CA PHE A 113 6.72 7.07 12.34
C PHE A 113 8.21 7.11 12.05
N SER A 114 8.83 5.93 12.02
CA SER A 114 10.28 5.83 11.86
C SER A 114 10.73 6.38 10.52
N TYR A 115 11.86 7.11 10.53
CA TYR A 115 12.57 7.48 9.32
C TYR A 115 13.00 6.24 8.50
N ASP A 116 13.30 5.13 9.18
CA ASP A 116 13.62 3.84 8.54
C ASP A 116 12.38 2.95 8.34
N TYR A 117 11.19 3.55 8.28
CA TYR A 117 9.90 2.89 8.09
C TYR A 117 9.67 1.71 9.05
N PHE A 118 9.79 0.47 8.54
CA PHE A 118 9.51 -0.77 9.27
C PHE A 118 10.78 -1.50 9.72
N PHE A 119 11.98 -0.99 9.40
CA PHE A 119 13.24 -1.69 9.65
C PHE A 119 13.72 -1.55 11.10
N GLN A 120 13.82 -0.31 11.57
CA GLN A 120 14.22 0.00 12.95
C GLN A 120 13.57 1.30 13.41
N LYS A 121 13.63 1.57 14.70
CA LYS A 121 13.17 2.83 15.28
C LYS A 121 14.20 3.92 15.01
N SER A 122 13.80 4.97 14.29
CA SER A 122 14.65 6.09 13.91
C SER A 122 13.83 7.37 13.90
N ALA A 123 14.29 8.39 14.62
CA ALA A 123 13.62 9.69 14.69
C ALA A 123 14.36 10.71 13.82
N SER A 124 13.60 11.58 13.16
CA SER A 124 14.14 12.75 12.48
C SER A 124 13.48 14.00 13.04
N GLU A 125 14.27 15.06 13.22
CA GLU A 125 13.77 16.40 13.56
C GLU A 125 13.47 17.24 12.31
N ASN A 126 13.85 16.74 11.12
CA ASN A 126 13.61 17.43 9.87
C ASN A 126 12.13 17.28 9.45
N PHE A 127 11.45 18.42 9.24
CA PHE A 127 10.04 18.43 8.87
C PHE A 127 9.75 17.67 7.57
N GLN A 128 10.56 17.86 6.52
CA GLN A 128 10.38 17.16 5.23
C GLN A 128 10.49 15.65 5.40
N GLU A 129 11.50 15.17 6.14
CA GLU A 129 11.70 13.73 6.38
C GLU A 129 10.57 13.12 7.22
N ARG A 130 10.08 13.86 8.23
CA ARG A 130 8.92 13.46 9.02
C ARG A 130 7.65 13.42 8.18
N LEU A 131 7.43 14.43 7.34
CA LEU A 131 6.29 14.52 6.44
C LEU A 131 6.27 13.32 5.49
N GLU A 132 7.42 12.99 4.90
CA GLU A 132 7.59 11.85 4.01
C GLU A 132 7.30 10.53 4.73
N THR A 133 8.03 10.21 5.79
CA THR A 133 7.92 8.89 6.44
C THR A 133 6.63 8.71 7.21
N THR A 134 6.18 9.74 7.95
CA THR A 134 4.92 9.69 8.70
C THR A 134 3.71 9.77 7.77
N GLY A 135 3.76 10.57 6.71
CA GLY A 135 2.68 10.68 5.74
C GLY A 135 2.40 9.35 5.03
N HIS A 136 3.43 8.76 4.42
CA HIS A 136 3.33 7.47 3.72
C HIS A 136 2.87 6.34 4.66
N THR A 137 3.47 6.25 5.86
CA THR A 137 3.10 5.20 6.82
C THR A 137 1.67 5.39 7.31
N LEU A 138 1.26 6.63 7.61
CA LEU A 138 -0.11 6.91 8.06
C LEU A 138 -1.14 6.58 6.97
N GLU A 139 -0.90 6.96 5.72
CA GLU A 139 -1.79 6.67 4.60
C GLU A 139 -2.06 5.16 4.45
N PHE A 140 -1.00 4.35 4.45
CA PHE A 140 -1.11 2.89 4.49
C PHE A 140 -1.96 2.41 5.67
N LEU A 141 -1.64 2.86 6.90
CA LEU A 141 -2.36 2.44 8.09
C LEU A 141 -3.85 2.82 8.04
N MET A 142 -4.16 3.98 7.46
CA MET A 142 -5.54 4.45 7.33
C MET A 142 -6.33 3.64 6.29
N MET A 143 -5.66 3.02 5.33
CA MET A 143 -6.26 2.03 4.45
C MET A 143 -6.41 0.64 5.11
N ALA A 144 -5.48 0.27 5.99
CA ALA A 144 -5.31 -1.11 6.45
C ALA A 144 -5.93 -1.46 7.81
N LEU A 145 -5.89 -0.53 8.78
CA LEU A 145 -6.36 -0.77 10.15
C LEU A 145 -7.87 -1.07 10.15
N PRO A 146 -8.39 -1.90 11.06
CA PRO A 146 -9.82 -1.96 11.36
C PRO A 146 -10.28 -0.70 12.12
N ASP A 147 -11.57 -0.35 12.01
CA ASP A 147 -12.11 0.91 12.54
C ASP A 147 -11.99 1.05 14.06
N ASP A 148 -12.06 -0.06 14.80
CA ASP A 148 -11.96 -0.09 16.27
C ASP A 148 -10.58 0.30 16.78
N ARG A 149 -9.53 0.11 15.97
CA ARG A 149 -8.15 0.49 16.30
C ARG A 149 -7.81 1.96 16.01
N LEU A 150 -8.67 2.70 15.30
CA LEU A 150 -8.41 4.10 14.93
C LEU A 150 -8.28 5.02 16.15
N ASN A 151 -8.92 4.67 17.27
CA ASN A 151 -8.87 5.43 18.51
C ASN A 151 -7.68 5.06 19.41
N GLU A 152 -6.85 4.09 19.02
CA GLU A 152 -5.64 3.77 19.79
C GLU A 152 -4.72 4.98 19.89
N GLU A 153 -4.07 5.15 21.05
CA GLU A 153 -3.27 6.33 21.37
C GLU A 153 -2.18 6.60 20.33
N TRP A 154 -1.49 5.56 19.86
CA TRP A 154 -0.41 5.67 18.88
C TRP A 154 -0.91 6.19 17.52
N VAL A 155 -2.12 5.79 17.07
CA VAL A 155 -2.74 6.32 15.85
C VAL A 155 -3.08 7.79 16.03
N ARG A 156 -3.73 8.14 17.15
CA ARG A 156 -4.14 9.51 17.44
C ARG A 156 -2.94 10.45 17.58
N LYS A 157 -1.81 9.97 18.13
CA LYS A 157 -0.55 10.70 18.18
C LYS A 157 -0.01 10.99 16.79
N ALA A 158 0.08 10.00 15.90
CA ALA A 158 0.54 10.21 14.53
C ALA A 158 -0.33 11.21 13.76
N VAL A 159 -1.66 11.08 13.85
CA VAL A 159 -2.61 12.01 13.22
C VAL A 159 -2.45 13.43 13.76
N SER A 160 -2.37 13.58 15.09
CA SER A 160 -2.23 14.89 15.73
C SER A 160 -0.90 15.54 15.40
N LEU A 161 0.19 14.76 15.43
CA LEU A 161 1.53 15.22 15.09
C LEU A 161 1.59 15.70 13.65
N LEU A 162 1.17 14.86 12.69
CA LEU A 162 1.23 15.20 11.27
C LEU A 162 0.37 16.42 10.91
N ALA A 163 -0.85 16.52 11.47
CA ALA A 163 -1.71 17.67 11.26
C ALA A 163 -1.09 18.97 11.81
N ASN A 164 -0.48 18.91 13.00
CA ASN A 164 0.18 20.07 13.60
C ASN A 164 1.47 20.45 12.85
N ASP A 165 2.28 19.47 12.41
CA ASP A 165 3.49 19.73 11.64
C ASP A 165 3.18 20.51 10.36
N ILE A 166 2.15 20.08 9.61
CA ILE A 166 1.74 20.76 8.37
C ILE A 166 1.29 22.21 8.66
N ILE A 167 0.55 22.43 9.75
CA ILE A 167 0.08 23.78 10.12
C ILE A 167 1.26 24.67 10.56
N ASN A 168 2.15 24.15 11.40
CA ASN A 168 3.26 24.89 11.97
C ASN A 168 4.33 25.23 10.93
N ASN A 169 4.46 24.41 9.88
CA ASN A 169 5.44 24.58 8.81
C ASN A 169 4.79 24.96 7.47
N LYS A 170 3.59 25.57 7.48
CA LYS A 170 2.79 25.87 6.28
C LYS A 170 3.48 26.75 5.21
N ASP A 171 4.52 27.49 5.62
CA ASP A 171 5.26 28.41 4.75
C ASP A 171 6.61 27.80 4.29
N GLU A 172 6.96 26.60 4.76
CA GLU A 172 8.18 25.89 4.36
C GLU A 172 7.99 25.20 2.99
N PRO A 173 8.99 25.26 2.09
CA PRO A 173 8.97 24.50 0.86
C PRO A 173 9.11 23.00 1.16
N VAL A 174 8.19 22.20 0.64
CA VAL A 174 8.18 20.74 0.81
C VAL A 174 8.03 20.02 -0.52
N ASP A 175 8.42 18.75 -0.54
CA ASP A 175 8.05 17.83 -1.60
C ASP A 175 6.52 17.60 -1.59
N TYR A 176 5.87 17.91 -2.72
CA TYR A 176 4.43 17.77 -2.83
C TYR A 176 3.95 16.31 -2.82
N SER A 177 4.77 15.35 -3.25
CA SER A 177 4.43 13.93 -3.17
C SER A 177 4.26 13.51 -1.71
N ALA A 178 5.22 13.87 -0.84
CA ALA A 178 5.13 13.62 0.60
C ALA A 178 3.90 14.30 1.21
N LEU A 179 3.63 15.55 0.82
CA LEU A 179 2.45 16.29 1.29
C LEU A 179 1.14 15.64 0.86
N TYR A 180 1.03 15.13 -0.37
CA TYR A 180 -0.19 14.47 -0.85
C TYR A 180 -0.51 13.22 -0.05
N HIS A 181 0.48 12.35 0.21
CA HIS A 181 0.28 11.16 1.04
C HIS A 181 -0.12 11.52 2.48
N ALA A 182 0.52 12.54 3.06
CA ALA A 182 0.18 13.02 4.39
C ALA A 182 -1.27 13.52 4.48
N ILE A 183 -1.70 14.34 3.51
CA ILE A 183 -3.07 14.85 3.45
C ILE A 183 -4.07 13.72 3.19
N ASP A 184 -3.79 12.80 2.27
CA ASP A 184 -4.69 11.70 1.97
C ASP A 184 -4.91 10.80 3.20
N GLY A 185 -3.84 10.43 3.91
CA GLY A 185 -3.96 9.70 5.17
C GLY A 185 -4.84 10.42 6.20
N LEU A 186 -4.65 11.73 6.39
CA LEU A 186 -5.50 12.54 7.28
C LEU A 186 -6.97 12.60 6.81
N VAL A 187 -7.21 12.68 5.50
CA VAL A 187 -8.55 12.68 4.90
C VAL A 187 -9.23 11.32 5.09
N ILE A 188 -8.52 10.21 4.85
CA ILE A 188 -9.04 8.86 5.10
C ILE A 188 -9.40 8.72 6.58
N TYR A 189 -8.50 9.07 7.50
CA TYR A 189 -8.79 9.04 8.95
C TYR A 189 -10.06 9.81 9.30
N ARG A 190 -10.15 11.08 8.85
CA ARG A 190 -11.31 11.93 9.09
C ARG A 190 -12.60 11.30 8.55
N ASN A 191 -12.57 10.76 7.34
CA ASN A 191 -13.74 10.17 6.70
C ASN A 191 -14.17 8.87 7.40
N ARG A 192 -13.22 8.06 7.89
CA ARG A 192 -13.50 6.86 8.71
C ARG A 192 -14.07 7.19 10.08
N MET A 193 -13.61 8.27 10.69
CA MET A 193 -14.08 8.75 12.00
C MET A 193 -15.38 9.55 11.92
N SER A 194 -15.83 9.93 10.72
CA SER A 194 -17.13 10.58 10.53
C SER A 194 -18.28 9.62 10.90
N PRO A 195 -19.41 10.13 11.41
CA PRO A 195 -20.59 9.29 11.71
C PRO A 195 -21.05 8.42 10.53
N ASP A 196 -20.89 8.93 9.31
CA ASP A 196 -21.33 8.28 8.07
C ASP A 196 -20.26 7.34 7.46
N ARG A 197 -19.05 7.28 8.04
CA ARG A 197 -17.92 6.43 7.60
C ARG A 197 -17.70 6.45 6.08
N THR A 198 -17.49 7.65 5.53
CA THR A 198 -17.47 7.90 4.09
C THR A 198 -16.21 7.44 3.36
N ALA A 199 -15.21 6.90 4.07
CA ALA A 199 -13.96 6.47 3.46
C ALA A 199 -14.13 5.26 2.54
N GLN A 200 -13.48 5.28 1.37
CA GLN A 200 -13.48 4.17 0.42
C GLN A 200 -12.34 3.19 0.72
N LEU A 201 -12.59 2.25 1.62
CA LEU A 201 -11.66 1.17 1.97
C LEU A 201 -11.86 -0.02 1.02
N GLY A 202 -11.31 0.09 -0.18
CA GLY A 202 -11.56 -0.86 -1.26
C GLY A 202 -12.81 -0.53 -2.09
N SER A 203 -12.95 -1.18 -3.25
CA SER A 203 -14.12 -1.04 -4.10
C SER A 203 -15.30 -1.86 -3.54
N LYS A 204 -16.50 -1.32 -3.72
CA LYS A 204 -17.78 -2.00 -3.45
C LYS A 204 -18.64 -2.10 -4.71
N SER A 205 -18.16 -1.55 -5.83
CA SER A 205 -18.90 -1.41 -7.07
C SER A 205 -18.00 -1.86 -8.21
N PHE A 206 -18.10 -3.13 -8.56
CA PHE A 206 -17.41 -3.75 -9.68
C PHE A 206 -18.35 -4.77 -10.35
N PRO A 207 -18.12 -5.10 -11.64
CA PRO A 207 -18.89 -6.13 -12.32
C PRO A 207 -18.76 -7.48 -11.60
N LYS A 208 -19.87 -8.17 -11.36
CA LYS A 208 -19.82 -9.56 -10.91
C LYS A 208 -19.48 -10.46 -12.10
N GLN A 209 -18.38 -11.18 -12.03
CA GLN A 209 -18.05 -12.23 -13.00
C GLN A 209 -18.59 -13.59 -12.55
N ASP A 210 -18.92 -14.45 -13.50
CA ASP A 210 -19.44 -15.79 -13.25
C ASP A 210 -18.26 -16.72 -12.91
N GLN A 211 -18.28 -17.36 -11.74
CA GLN A 211 -17.14 -18.12 -11.16
C GLN A 211 -16.87 -19.46 -11.85
N SER A 212 -16.76 -19.46 -13.18
CA SER A 212 -16.55 -20.66 -13.99
C SER A 212 -15.14 -20.68 -14.57
N LYS A 213 -14.14 -20.96 -13.72
CA LYS A 213 -12.90 -21.70 -14.03
C LYS A 213 -11.91 -21.63 -12.86
N THR A 214 -11.21 -22.73 -12.63
CA THR A 214 -10.30 -22.96 -11.48
C THR A 214 -8.90 -23.38 -11.93
N ASP A 215 -8.47 -22.94 -13.11
CA ASP A 215 -7.11 -23.23 -13.57
C ASP A 215 -6.17 -22.18 -12.98
N VAL A 216 -5.37 -22.61 -11.99
CA VAL A 216 -4.37 -21.77 -11.33
C VAL A 216 -3.19 -21.59 -12.29
N LYS A 217 -2.94 -20.35 -12.70
CA LYS A 217 -1.74 -19.99 -13.47
C LYS A 217 -0.49 -20.24 -12.63
N VAL A 218 0.48 -20.96 -13.20
CA VAL A 218 1.79 -21.16 -12.57
C VAL A 218 2.70 -19.99 -12.99
N LEU A 219 2.82 -19.01 -12.11
CA LEU A 219 3.64 -17.82 -12.35
C LEU A 219 5.12 -18.14 -12.21
N LYS A 220 5.95 -17.49 -13.04
CA LYS A 220 7.42 -17.56 -12.87
C LYS A 220 7.81 -17.01 -11.49
N PRO A 221 8.85 -17.58 -10.83
CA PRO A 221 9.35 -17.03 -9.58
C PRO A 221 9.79 -15.58 -9.77
N ALA A 222 9.31 -14.69 -8.90
CA ALA A 222 9.78 -13.31 -8.89
C ALA A 222 11.28 -13.27 -8.65
N VAL A 223 12.03 -12.59 -9.52
CA VAL A 223 13.44 -12.29 -9.30
C VAL A 223 13.49 -11.04 -8.41
N PRO A 224 14.10 -11.10 -7.20
CA PRO A 224 14.26 -9.91 -6.37
C PRO A 224 14.99 -8.79 -7.14
N PRO A 225 14.70 -7.50 -6.86
CA PRO A 225 15.49 -6.41 -7.43
C PRO A 225 16.97 -6.65 -7.13
N ALA A 226 17.83 -6.44 -8.13
CA ALA A 226 19.26 -6.57 -7.96
C ALA A 226 19.74 -5.59 -6.88
N ILE A 227 20.50 -6.09 -5.90
CA ILE A 227 21.18 -5.24 -4.91
C ILE A 227 22.11 -4.31 -5.69
N PRO A 228 22.00 -2.97 -5.55
CA PRO A 228 22.95 -2.05 -6.15
C PRO A 228 24.36 -2.39 -5.68
N GLU A 229 25.29 -2.55 -6.62
CA GLU A 229 26.69 -2.81 -6.32
C GLU A 229 27.23 -1.68 -5.42
N LEU A 230 27.71 -2.03 -4.23
CA LEU A 230 28.30 -1.06 -3.30
C LEU A 230 29.47 -0.36 -4.01
N PRO A 231 29.58 0.98 -3.97
CA PRO A 231 30.71 1.68 -4.56
C PRO A 231 32.01 1.19 -3.93
N GLU A 232 33.00 0.87 -4.77
CA GLU A 232 34.33 0.47 -4.32
C GLU A 232 34.91 1.52 -3.36
N LEU A 233 35.33 1.07 -2.18
CA LEU A 233 35.98 1.93 -1.20
C LEU A 233 37.25 2.54 -1.82
N PRO A 234 37.49 3.84 -1.67
CA PRO A 234 38.70 4.46 -2.18
C PRO A 234 39.94 3.82 -1.53
N PRO A 235 41.05 3.67 -2.29
CA PRO A 235 42.25 3.05 -1.77
C PRO A 235 42.78 3.85 -0.59
N LYS A 236 43.17 3.13 0.48
CA LYS A 236 43.76 3.72 1.69
C LYS A 236 45.00 4.53 1.30
N GLN A 237 45.00 5.82 1.63
CA GLN A 237 46.20 6.66 1.64
C GLN A 237 47.01 6.44 2.91
#